data_AF-A0A7S0T9H5-F1
#
_entry.id   AF-A0A7S0T9H5-F1
#
_cell.length_a   1.000
_cell.length_b   1.000
_cell.length_c   1.000
_cell.angle_alpha   90.00
_cell.angle_beta   90.00
_cell.angle_gamma   90.00
#
_symmetry.space_group_name_H-M   'P 1'
#
loop_
_entity.id
_entity.type
_entity.pdbx_description
1 polymer ?
#
loop_
_entity_poly.entity_id
_entity_poly.type
_entity_poly.pdbx_seq_one_letter_code
_entity_poly.pdbx_strand_id
1 'polypeptide(L)'
;AEDGAGQDDLFSLMDMTIVFLSFHVSWTIFAVYLLVFVPKRRYLLDRYLREGERTLGDVIVEDPSKRKGPRCLTSRQYGFAIYPHPTKTDPPVVVRKKVRVYQPFTRERVEILRLPNRPLSGQAKIDIEIDLSKMRTERDSTLCYISSVSILWVLFSVAGACFCVYQMTNIPEEFLTGDENVVIARRILFFVAGINPLIAFAVNGLRYVMYHKWMVHSGASTKDESTARKIEPSNWCGWKNDDVSLDGSDQIPYSILGEDKSYAGTINSHSRSVKTKTEETGVSQSKLTVTSVEDDGTKVKSLPWTNV
;
A
#
# COMPACT_ATOMS: atom_id res chain seq x y z
N ALA A 1 -10.06 48.38 47.90
CA ALA A 1 -9.30 47.17 47.57
C ALA A 1 -10.30 46.24 46.93
N GLU A 2 -10.44 46.36 45.62
CA GLU A 2 -11.42 45.61 44.83
C GLU A 2 -10.99 44.15 44.74
N ASP A 3 -11.97 43.27 44.88
CA ASP A 3 -11.89 41.82 44.81
C ASP A 3 -11.33 41.35 43.46
N GLY A 4 -10.01 41.16 43.41
CA GLY A 4 -9.31 40.45 42.33
C GLY A 4 -9.31 38.93 42.56
N ALA A 5 -10.47 38.36 42.92
CA ALA A 5 -10.62 36.94 43.23
C ALA A 5 -11.71 36.32 42.35
N GLY A 6 -11.33 35.32 41.55
CA GLY A 6 -12.27 34.33 41.03
C GLY A 6 -12.68 34.45 39.57
N GLN A 7 -11.84 34.99 38.67
CA GLN A 7 -11.93 34.59 37.26
C GLN A 7 -11.24 33.23 37.11
N ASP A 8 -11.74 32.25 37.86
CA ASP A 8 -11.28 30.88 37.86
C ASP A 8 -11.48 30.32 36.46
N ASP A 9 -10.39 29.97 35.78
CA ASP A 9 -10.24 29.22 34.52
C ASP A 9 -11.53 28.61 33.92
N LEU A 10 -12.46 29.46 33.47
CA LEU A 10 -13.70 29.01 32.84
C LEU A 10 -13.35 28.50 31.44
N PHE A 11 -13.44 27.19 31.25
CA PHE A 11 -13.18 26.54 29.99
C PHE A 11 -14.24 26.91 28.94
N SER A 12 -13.80 27.54 27.85
CA SER A 12 -14.62 27.77 26.66
C SER A 12 -15.11 26.45 26.07
N LEU A 13 -16.42 26.24 26.10
CA LEU A 13 -17.11 25.15 25.43
C LEU A 13 -16.94 25.25 23.90
N MET A 14 -16.78 26.48 23.37
CA MET A 14 -16.55 26.68 21.94
C MET A 14 -15.20 26.11 21.52
N ASP A 15 -14.15 26.40 22.29
CA ASP A 15 -12.82 25.88 22.02
C ASP A 15 -12.79 24.36 22.15
N MET A 16 -13.46 23.80 23.16
CA MET A 16 -13.63 22.35 23.30
C MET A 16 -14.35 21.73 22.10
N THR A 17 -15.39 22.38 21.59
CA THR A 17 -16.10 21.94 20.37
C THR A 17 -15.15 21.91 19.18
N ILE A 18 -14.34 22.95 18.98
CA ILE A 18 -13.35 23.03 17.90
C ILE A 18 -12.29 21.93 18.03
N VAL A 19 -11.82 21.65 19.25
CA VAL A 19 -10.86 20.58 19.52
C VAL A 19 -11.46 19.21 19.15
N PHE A 20 -12.67 18.89 19.62
CA PHE A 20 -13.36 17.66 19.24
C PHE A 20 -13.55 17.53 17.74
N LEU A 21 -13.96 18.61 17.06
CA LEU A 21 -14.12 18.63 15.60
C LEU A 21 -12.79 18.44 14.86
N SER A 22 -11.68 18.98 15.37
CA SER A 22 -10.35 18.78 14.79
C SER A 22 -9.90 17.32 14.88
N PHE A 23 -10.16 16.68 16.02
CA PHE A 23 -9.97 15.24 16.17
C PHE A 23 -10.89 14.45 15.24
N HIS A 24 -12.15 14.85 15.11
CA HIS A 24 -13.10 14.21 14.20
C HIS A 24 -12.60 14.22 12.75
N VAL A 25 -12.07 15.35 12.26
CA VAL A 25 -11.45 15.44 10.92
C VAL A 25 -10.31 14.45 10.78
N SER A 26 -9.37 14.45 11.71
CA SER A 26 -8.19 13.58 11.69
C SER A 26 -8.56 12.09 11.71
N TRP A 27 -9.45 11.69 12.62
CA TRP A 27 -9.89 10.31 12.78
C TRP A 27 -10.74 9.82 11.60
N THR A 28 -11.55 10.70 10.98
CA THR A 28 -12.34 10.32 9.80
C THR A 28 -11.45 10.07 8.59
N ILE A 29 -10.45 10.94 8.35
CA ILE A 29 -9.46 10.73 7.27
C ILE A 29 -8.71 9.41 7.48
N PHE A 30 -8.32 9.12 8.73
CA PHE A 30 -7.62 7.89 9.09
C PHE A 30 -8.52 6.63 8.96
N ALA A 31 -9.76 6.69 9.43
CA ALA A 31 -10.71 5.59 9.33
C ALA A 31 -11.01 5.26 7.85
N VAL A 32 -11.27 6.28 7.02
CA VAL A 32 -11.49 6.08 5.57
C VAL A 32 -10.23 5.51 4.90
N TYR A 33 -9.04 5.94 5.31
CA TYR A 33 -7.78 5.35 4.81
C TYR A 33 -7.71 3.84 5.10
N LEU A 34 -8.00 3.44 6.34
CA LEU A 34 -7.96 2.03 6.74
C LEU A 34 -9.06 1.19 6.08
N LEU A 35 -10.26 1.74 5.92
CA LEU A 35 -11.42 1.01 5.39
C LEU A 35 -11.45 0.95 3.85
N VAL A 36 -10.90 1.93 3.16
CA VAL A 36 -11.01 2.04 1.69
C VAL A 36 -9.66 1.81 1.01
N PHE A 37 -8.64 2.58 1.38
CA PHE A 37 -7.36 2.54 0.69
C PHE A 37 -6.61 1.23 0.96
N VAL A 38 -6.58 0.77 2.22
CA VAL A 38 -5.84 -0.44 2.58
C VAL A 38 -6.39 -1.70 1.90
N PRO A 39 -7.71 -1.99 1.91
CA PRO A 39 -8.25 -3.17 1.22
C PRO A 39 -8.03 -3.11 -0.29
N LYS A 40 -8.26 -1.96 -0.93
CA LYS A 40 -8.04 -1.80 -2.37
C LYS A 40 -6.56 -1.98 -2.77
N ARG A 41 -5.63 -1.52 -1.93
CA ARG A 41 -4.19 -1.74 -2.12
C ARG A 41 -3.84 -3.21 -1.98
N ARG A 42 -4.36 -3.90 -0.96
CA ARG A 42 -4.15 -5.34 -0.75
C ARG A 42 -4.65 -6.16 -1.93
N TYR A 43 -5.87 -5.86 -2.40
CA TYR A 43 -6.45 -6.51 -3.57
C TYR A 43 -5.56 -6.38 -4.80
N LEU A 44 -5.02 -5.18 -5.05
CA LEU A 44 -4.11 -4.96 -6.16
C LEU A 44 -2.84 -5.81 -6.03
N LEU A 45 -2.20 -5.84 -4.85
CA LEU A 45 -1.00 -6.65 -4.63
C LEU A 45 -1.25 -8.15 -4.77
N ASP A 46 -2.39 -8.63 -4.26
CA ASP A 46 -2.80 -10.03 -4.38
C ASP A 46 -3.06 -10.40 -5.85
N ARG A 47 -3.65 -9.48 -6.63
CA ARG A 47 -3.82 -9.63 -8.07
C ARG A 47 -2.48 -9.82 -8.80
N TYR A 48 -1.44 -9.07 -8.42
CA TYR A 48 -0.09 -9.29 -8.98
C TYR A 48 0.44 -10.70 -8.71
N LEU A 49 0.19 -11.26 -7.53
CA LEU A 49 0.67 -12.61 -7.19
C LEU A 49 -0.11 -13.72 -7.89
N ARG A 50 -1.41 -13.51 -8.15
CA ARG A 50 -2.28 -14.50 -8.78
C ARG A 50 -2.23 -14.46 -10.31
N GLU A 51 -2.34 -13.26 -10.88
CA GLU A 51 -2.47 -13.05 -12.33
C GLU A 51 -1.17 -12.58 -12.97
N GLY A 52 -0.14 -12.25 -12.18
CA GLY A 52 1.09 -11.67 -12.68
C GLY A 52 1.87 -12.65 -13.56
N GLU A 53 2.11 -12.25 -14.80
CA GLU A 53 3.07 -12.91 -15.68
C GLU A 53 4.48 -12.67 -15.16
N ARG A 54 5.35 -13.66 -15.36
CA ARG A 54 6.70 -13.68 -14.79
C ARG A 54 7.72 -13.33 -15.86
N THR A 55 8.54 -12.34 -15.58
CA THR A 55 9.68 -11.96 -16.42
C THR A 55 10.92 -11.80 -15.55
N LEU A 56 12.08 -12.20 -16.05
CA LEU A 56 13.34 -11.96 -15.35
C LEU A 56 13.81 -10.54 -15.64
N GLY A 57 14.32 -9.86 -14.61
CA GLY A 57 14.87 -8.52 -14.74
C GLY A 57 15.74 -8.12 -13.55
N ASP A 58 16.30 -6.94 -13.61
CA ASP A 58 17.20 -6.42 -12.60
C ASP A 58 16.50 -5.36 -11.75
N VAL A 59 16.84 -5.28 -10.46
CA VAL A 59 16.37 -4.24 -9.54
C VAL A 59 17.56 -3.47 -9.03
N ILE A 60 17.68 -2.21 -9.42
CA ILE A 60 18.76 -1.31 -9.03
C ILE A 60 18.27 -0.36 -7.95
N VAL A 61 18.91 -0.35 -6.79
CA VAL A 61 18.51 0.52 -5.67
C VAL A 61 19.03 1.94 -5.88
N GLU A 62 18.18 2.95 -5.65
CA GLU A 62 18.63 4.34 -5.65
C GLU A 62 19.54 4.58 -4.44
N ASP A 63 20.74 5.11 -4.70
CA ASP A 63 21.68 5.51 -3.65
C ASP A 63 21.02 6.59 -2.74
N PRO A 64 20.88 6.34 -1.43
CA PRO A 64 20.25 7.28 -0.51
C PRO A 64 20.97 8.62 -0.44
N SER A 65 22.29 8.66 -0.73
CA SER A 65 23.09 9.89 -0.73
C SER A 65 22.68 10.88 -1.83
N LYS A 66 22.06 10.39 -2.91
CA LYS A 66 21.64 11.19 -4.07
C LYS A 66 20.22 11.75 -3.93
N ARG A 67 19.52 11.47 -2.82
CA ARG A 67 18.16 11.98 -2.57
C ARG A 67 18.19 13.45 -2.14
N LYS A 68 17.70 14.32 -3.01
CA LYS A 68 17.41 15.73 -2.68
C LYS A 68 16.00 15.81 -2.09
N GLY A 69 15.87 15.83 -0.76
CA GLY A 69 14.58 15.99 -0.08
C GLY A 69 14.68 15.92 1.45
N PRO A 70 13.65 16.36 2.18
CA PRO A 70 13.63 16.32 3.64
C PRO A 70 13.69 14.87 4.15
N ARG A 71 14.75 14.53 4.89
CA ARG A 71 15.06 13.16 5.38
C ARG A 71 13.87 12.48 6.08
N CYS A 72 13.05 13.24 6.83
CA CYS A 72 11.96 12.71 7.65
C CYS A 72 10.82 12.04 6.86
N LEU A 73 10.63 12.37 5.58
CA LEU A 73 9.60 11.77 4.72
C LEU A 73 10.12 10.61 3.84
N THR A 74 11.41 10.28 3.92
CA THR A 74 12.10 9.40 2.96
C THR A 74 12.37 7.98 3.45
N SER A 75 11.64 7.48 4.45
CA SER A 75 11.85 6.13 5.04
C SER A 75 11.63 4.96 4.07
N ARG A 76 11.08 5.21 2.87
CA ARG A 76 10.88 4.18 1.85
C ARG A 76 12.05 4.16 0.88
N GLN A 77 12.75 3.03 0.84
CA GLN A 77 13.72 2.73 -0.22
C GLN A 77 12.95 2.47 -1.52
N TYR A 78 13.41 3.13 -2.57
CA TYR A 78 12.89 2.99 -3.93
C TYR A 78 14.08 2.64 -4.82
N GLY A 79 13.80 1.94 -5.90
CA GLY A 79 14.77 1.57 -6.91
C GLY A 79 14.11 1.53 -8.27
N PHE A 80 14.84 1.04 -9.26
CA PHE A 80 14.36 0.81 -10.60
C PHE A 80 14.35 -0.68 -10.91
N ALA A 81 13.20 -1.21 -11.32
CA ALA A 81 13.11 -2.50 -11.99
C ALA A 81 13.35 -2.29 -13.48
N ILE A 82 14.21 -3.12 -14.08
CA ILE A 82 14.60 -3.10 -15.48
C ILE A 82 14.34 -4.51 -16.03
N TYR A 83 13.50 -4.63 -17.04
CA TYR A 83 13.11 -5.93 -17.59
C TYR A 83 12.75 -5.81 -19.08
N PRO A 84 12.88 -6.89 -19.88
CA PRO A 84 12.54 -6.84 -21.30
C PRO A 84 11.03 -6.62 -21.52
N HIS A 85 10.69 -5.86 -22.56
CA HIS A 85 9.32 -5.68 -22.99
C HIS A 85 8.78 -7.01 -23.55
N PRO A 86 7.58 -7.47 -23.16
CA PRO A 86 7.09 -8.80 -23.52
C PRO A 86 6.86 -9.02 -25.02
N THR A 87 6.49 -7.96 -25.74
CA THR A 87 6.01 -8.05 -27.13
C THR A 87 6.92 -7.32 -28.11
N LYS A 88 7.96 -6.63 -27.62
CA LYS A 88 8.88 -5.83 -28.45
C LYS A 88 10.28 -6.42 -28.32
N THR A 89 10.48 -7.54 -29.01
CA THR A 89 11.75 -8.29 -29.04
C THR A 89 12.69 -7.80 -30.14
N ASP A 90 12.15 -7.28 -31.24
CA ASP A 90 12.92 -6.84 -32.41
C ASP A 90 12.45 -5.46 -32.92
N PRO A 91 13.21 -4.37 -32.66
CA PRO A 91 14.39 -4.30 -31.81
C PRO A 91 14.04 -4.54 -30.33
N PRO A 92 14.98 -5.08 -29.52
CA PRO A 92 14.72 -5.37 -28.11
C PRO A 92 14.49 -4.06 -27.36
N VAL A 93 13.33 -3.97 -26.71
CA VAL A 93 12.97 -2.83 -25.87
C VAL A 93 13.01 -3.26 -24.41
N VAL A 94 13.58 -2.42 -23.56
CA VAL A 94 13.68 -2.63 -22.12
C VAL A 94 12.74 -1.66 -21.41
N VAL A 95 11.99 -2.15 -20.44
CA VAL A 95 11.14 -1.35 -19.56
C VAL A 95 11.92 -1.01 -18.30
N ARG A 96 11.97 0.28 -17.98
CA ARG A 96 12.47 0.82 -16.71
C ARG A 96 11.28 1.32 -15.89
N LYS A 97 11.24 0.96 -14.62
CA LYS A 97 10.18 1.39 -13.72
C LYS A 97 10.65 1.65 -12.31
N LYS A 98 10.17 2.73 -11.70
CA LYS A 98 10.38 2.99 -10.28
C LYS A 98 9.54 2.04 -9.42
N VAL A 99 10.20 1.22 -8.61
CA VAL A 99 9.60 0.22 -7.73
C VAL A 99 9.97 0.50 -6.27
N ARG A 100 9.13 0.04 -5.34
CA ARG A 100 9.47 0.07 -3.92
C ARG A 100 10.35 -1.14 -3.63
N VAL A 101 11.46 -0.94 -2.92
CA VAL A 101 12.42 -2.00 -2.62
C VAL A 101 12.52 -2.16 -1.11
N TYR A 102 12.45 -3.40 -0.62
CA TYR A 102 12.61 -3.71 0.80
C TYR A 102 14.03 -4.19 1.16
N GLN A 103 14.78 -4.64 0.17
CA GLN A 103 16.16 -5.08 0.32
C GLN A 103 17.12 -3.99 -0.19
N PRO A 104 18.04 -3.47 0.62
CA PRO A 104 18.86 -2.29 0.30
C PRO A 104 20.02 -2.58 -0.65
N PHE A 105 19.88 -3.53 -1.58
CA PHE A 105 20.94 -3.92 -2.51
C PHE A 105 20.39 -4.19 -3.91
N THR A 106 21.22 -3.93 -4.92
CA THR A 106 20.93 -4.26 -6.31
C THR A 106 20.85 -5.77 -6.48
N ARG A 107 19.88 -6.24 -7.26
CA ARG A 107 19.65 -7.65 -7.52
C ARG A 107 19.48 -7.87 -9.01
N GLU A 108 20.17 -8.84 -9.54
CA GLU A 108 20.10 -9.20 -10.96
C GLU A 108 19.23 -10.44 -11.15
N ARG A 109 18.58 -10.55 -12.32
CA ARG A 109 17.77 -11.73 -12.71
C ARG A 109 16.72 -12.13 -11.68
N VAL A 110 16.06 -11.15 -11.07
CA VAL A 110 14.93 -11.33 -10.16
C VAL A 110 13.64 -11.51 -10.94
N GLU A 111 12.72 -12.29 -10.38
CA GLU A 111 11.37 -12.45 -10.90
C GLU A 111 10.59 -11.13 -10.73
N ILE A 112 10.25 -10.50 -11.86
CA ILE A 112 9.39 -9.33 -11.98
C ILE A 112 8.00 -9.81 -12.41
N LEU A 113 6.99 -9.46 -11.62
CA LEU A 113 5.58 -9.70 -11.87
C LEU A 113 4.94 -8.52 -12.59
N ARG A 114 4.26 -8.81 -13.68
CA ARG A 114 3.57 -7.85 -14.57
C ARG A 114 2.13 -8.30 -14.72
N LEU A 115 1.18 -7.39 -14.58
CA LEU A 115 -0.21 -7.69 -14.88
C LEU A 115 -0.37 -8.01 -16.37
N PRO A 116 -1.29 -8.93 -16.72
CA PRO A 116 -1.57 -9.28 -18.11
C PRO A 116 -1.88 -8.05 -18.96
N ASN A 117 -1.36 -8.00 -20.18
CA ASN A 117 -1.52 -6.87 -21.12
C ASN A 117 -1.05 -5.50 -20.59
N ARG A 118 -0.26 -5.46 -19.51
CA ARG A 118 0.28 -4.23 -18.93
C ARG A 118 1.80 -4.31 -18.84
N PRO A 119 2.53 -4.04 -19.93
CA PRO A 119 3.98 -4.23 -19.98
C PRO A 119 4.75 -3.31 -19.05
N LEU A 120 4.19 -2.15 -18.67
CA LEU A 120 4.81 -1.19 -17.75
C LEU A 120 4.49 -1.48 -16.27
N SER A 121 3.72 -2.53 -15.98
CA SER A 121 3.22 -2.78 -14.62
C SER A 121 4.20 -3.53 -13.72
N GLY A 122 5.40 -3.91 -14.20
CA GLY A 122 6.37 -4.75 -13.50
C GLY A 122 6.69 -4.34 -12.06
N GLN A 123 6.71 -5.31 -11.15
CA GLN A 123 7.10 -5.16 -9.75
C GLN A 123 7.89 -6.40 -9.33
N ALA A 124 8.92 -6.25 -8.49
CA ALA A 124 9.68 -7.40 -8.02
C ALA A 124 8.81 -8.29 -7.12
N LYS A 125 8.73 -9.59 -7.44
CA LYS A 125 7.89 -10.55 -6.72
C LYS A 125 8.17 -10.57 -5.22
N ILE A 126 9.46 -10.68 -4.86
CA ILE A 126 9.89 -10.73 -3.47
C ILE A 126 9.48 -9.48 -2.69
N ASP A 127 9.45 -8.30 -3.33
CA ASP A 127 9.02 -7.07 -2.67
C ASP A 127 7.50 -7.01 -2.51
N ILE A 128 6.73 -7.54 -3.47
CA ILE A 128 5.27 -7.71 -3.34
C ILE A 128 4.95 -8.70 -2.22
N GLU A 129 5.66 -9.83 -2.16
CA GLU A 129 5.49 -10.83 -1.11
C GLU A 129 5.88 -10.28 0.27
N ILE A 130 6.92 -9.46 0.37
CA ILE A 130 7.26 -8.76 1.62
C ILE A 130 6.18 -7.72 1.97
N ASP A 131 5.66 -6.96 1.00
CA ASP A 131 4.59 -5.98 1.25
C ASP A 131 3.31 -6.67 1.72
N LEU A 132 2.93 -7.76 1.05
CA LEU A 132 1.74 -8.53 1.37
C LEU A 132 1.92 -9.32 2.67
N SER A 133 3.10 -9.90 2.92
CA SER A 133 3.38 -10.60 4.17
C SER A 133 3.35 -9.62 5.33
N LYS A 134 3.97 -8.44 5.26
CA LYS A 134 3.83 -7.40 6.29
C LYS A 134 2.36 -7.04 6.55
N MET A 135 1.54 -6.98 5.51
CA MET A 135 0.10 -6.76 5.66
C MET A 135 -0.67 -7.98 6.22
N ARG A 136 -0.18 -9.21 6.02
CA ARG A 136 -0.79 -10.47 6.49
C ARG A 136 -0.33 -10.87 7.89
N THR A 137 0.93 -10.69 8.25
CA THR A 137 1.48 -11.03 9.59
C THR A 137 0.98 -10.09 10.67
N GLU A 138 0.65 -8.84 10.33
CA GLU A 138 -0.08 -7.94 11.24
C GLU A 138 -1.57 -8.32 11.37
N ARG A 139 -2.09 -9.27 10.59
CA ARG A 139 -3.36 -10.01 10.77
C ARG A 139 -4.64 -9.16 10.61
N ASP A 140 -5.60 -9.68 9.88
CA ASP A 140 -6.93 -9.07 9.70
C ASP A 140 -7.65 -8.75 11.02
N SER A 141 -7.23 -9.36 12.14
CA SER A 141 -7.67 -9.00 13.49
C SER A 141 -7.18 -7.64 13.96
N THR A 142 -5.92 -7.24 13.69
CA THR A 142 -5.44 -5.92 14.11
C THR A 142 -5.96 -4.83 13.21
N LEU A 143 -6.07 -5.05 11.89
CA LEU A 143 -6.69 -4.05 11.02
C LEU A 143 -8.17 -3.86 11.40
N CYS A 144 -8.90 -4.95 11.66
CA CYS A 144 -10.26 -4.87 12.16
C CYS A 144 -10.33 -4.13 13.50
N TYR A 145 -9.46 -4.47 14.46
CA TYR A 145 -9.39 -3.80 15.76
C TYR A 145 -9.05 -2.30 15.63
N ILE A 146 -8.01 -1.94 14.89
CA ILE A 146 -7.58 -0.56 14.66
C ILE A 146 -8.68 0.22 13.91
N SER A 147 -9.35 -0.41 12.94
CA SER A 147 -10.48 0.19 12.24
C SER A 147 -11.64 0.44 13.21
N SER A 148 -12.01 -0.53 14.04
CA SER A 148 -13.05 -0.38 15.06
C SER A 148 -12.71 0.72 16.07
N VAL A 149 -11.46 0.78 16.54
CA VAL A 149 -10.98 1.85 17.42
C VAL A 149 -11.02 3.20 16.71
N SER A 150 -10.67 3.27 15.43
CA SER A 150 -10.76 4.53 14.67
C SER A 150 -12.21 4.99 14.50
N ILE A 151 -13.15 4.07 14.24
CA ILE A 151 -14.59 4.38 14.16
C ILE A 151 -15.10 4.85 15.52
N LEU A 152 -14.70 4.18 16.62
CA LEU A 152 -15.02 4.60 17.98
C LEU A 152 -14.57 6.05 18.22
N TRP A 153 -13.35 6.42 17.83
CA TRP A 153 -12.84 7.78 17.98
C TRP A 153 -13.57 8.80 17.10
N VAL A 154 -14.00 8.42 15.88
CA VAL A 154 -14.88 9.24 15.04
C VAL A 154 -16.20 9.52 15.74
N LEU A 155 -16.84 8.48 16.31
CA LEU A 155 -18.11 8.62 17.03
C LEU A 155 -17.95 9.42 18.33
N PHE A 156 -16.90 9.12 19.11
CA PHE A 156 -16.59 9.81 20.35
C PHE A 156 -16.36 11.30 20.13
N SER A 157 -15.61 11.67 19.09
CA SER A 157 -15.34 13.08 18.77
C SER A 157 -16.60 13.84 18.33
N VAL A 158 -17.48 13.24 17.52
CA VAL A 158 -18.77 13.86 17.19
C VAL A 158 -19.66 13.97 18.42
N ALA A 159 -19.75 12.90 19.22
CA ALA A 159 -20.56 12.88 20.43
C ALA A 159 -20.08 13.93 21.46
N GLY A 160 -18.77 14.09 21.63
CA GLY A 160 -18.16 15.12 22.46
C GLY A 160 -18.50 16.52 21.97
N ALA A 161 -18.37 16.79 20.67
CA ALA A 161 -18.76 18.08 20.09
C ALA A 161 -20.28 18.35 20.24
N CYS A 162 -21.13 17.35 20.01
CA CYS A 162 -22.57 17.45 20.24
C CYS A 162 -22.90 17.75 21.70
N PHE A 163 -22.19 17.11 22.65
CA PHE A 163 -22.36 17.35 24.08
C PHE A 163 -21.99 18.78 24.45
N CYS A 164 -20.87 19.32 23.95
CA CYS A 164 -20.50 20.71 24.18
C CYS A 164 -21.56 21.68 23.66
N VAL A 165 -22.05 21.51 22.42
CA VAL A 165 -23.10 22.36 21.84
C VAL A 165 -24.42 22.23 22.62
N TYR A 166 -24.75 21.02 23.09
CA TYR A 166 -25.90 20.80 23.95
C TYR A 166 -25.77 21.54 25.28
N GLN A 167 -24.60 21.49 25.92
CA GLN A 167 -24.37 22.19 27.19
C GLN A 167 -24.46 23.71 27.03
N MET A 168 -23.90 24.27 25.96
CA MET A 168 -24.05 25.70 25.67
C MET A 168 -25.52 26.14 25.50
N THR A 169 -26.42 25.23 25.13
CA THR A 169 -27.85 25.53 24.98
C THR A 169 -28.58 25.55 26.33
N ASN A 170 -28.09 24.79 27.32
CA ASN A 170 -28.74 24.62 28.62
C ASN A 170 -28.15 25.50 29.73
N ILE A 171 -26.90 25.92 29.57
CA ILE A 171 -26.23 26.82 30.52
C ILE A 171 -26.80 28.24 30.32
N PRO A 172 -27.22 28.94 31.40
CA PRO A 172 -27.64 30.33 31.29
C PRO A 172 -26.52 31.21 30.74
N GLU A 173 -26.86 32.21 29.93
CA GLU A 173 -25.88 33.08 29.24
C GLU A 173 -24.89 33.76 30.21
N GLU A 174 -25.30 34.00 31.46
CA GLU A 174 -24.47 34.58 32.52
C GLU A 174 -23.24 33.73 32.88
N PHE A 175 -23.26 32.43 32.58
CA PHE A 175 -22.16 31.49 32.85
C PHE A 175 -21.37 31.11 31.58
N LEU A 176 -21.77 31.64 30.41
CA LEU A 176 -21.02 31.44 29.18
C LEU A 176 -19.84 32.43 29.13
N THR A 177 -18.67 31.95 28.75
CA THR A 177 -17.45 32.75 28.72
C THR A 177 -17.31 33.52 27.42
N GLY A 178 -17.32 34.86 27.46
CA GLY A 178 -16.99 35.70 26.31
C GLY A 178 -18.02 35.66 25.18
N ASP A 179 -17.56 35.44 23.93
CA ASP A 179 -18.35 35.50 22.69
C ASP A 179 -18.95 34.13 22.27
N GLU A 180 -19.26 33.26 23.23
CA GLU A 180 -19.83 31.95 22.92
C GLU A 180 -21.21 32.05 22.25
N ASN A 181 -21.32 31.47 21.06
CA ASN A 181 -22.53 31.53 20.26
C ASN A 181 -22.98 30.13 19.82
N VAL A 182 -24.07 29.66 20.42
CA VAL A 182 -24.67 28.34 20.15
C VAL A 182 -25.03 28.16 18.68
N VAL A 183 -25.57 29.21 18.04
CA VAL A 183 -25.99 29.16 16.63
C VAL A 183 -24.77 28.94 15.72
N ILE A 184 -23.67 29.62 16.01
CA ILE A 184 -22.41 29.46 15.27
C ILE A 184 -21.84 28.06 15.51
N ALA A 185 -21.75 27.63 16.78
CA ALA A 185 -21.22 26.30 17.13
C ALA A 185 -21.99 25.17 16.42
N ARG A 186 -23.33 25.27 16.41
CA ARG A 186 -24.20 24.30 15.73
C ARG A 186 -23.99 24.27 14.21
N ARG A 187 -23.82 25.44 13.58
CA ARG A 187 -23.51 25.54 12.14
C ARG A 187 -22.17 24.90 11.82
N ILE A 188 -21.14 25.18 12.61
CA ILE A 188 -19.80 24.59 12.44
C ILE A 188 -19.86 23.07 12.60
N LEU A 189 -20.53 22.56 13.65
CA LEU A 189 -20.70 21.14 13.89
C LEU A 189 -21.30 20.42 12.69
N PHE A 190 -22.45 20.87 12.19
CA PHE A 190 -23.11 20.23 11.05
C PHE A 190 -22.31 20.33 9.76
N PHE A 191 -21.66 21.48 9.53
CA PHE A 191 -20.83 21.67 8.35
C PHE A 191 -19.63 20.72 8.37
N VAL A 192 -18.88 20.68 9.47
CA VAL A 192 -17.69 19.83 9.60
C VAL A 192 -18.08 18.36 9.61
N ALA A 193 -19.00 17.92 10.47
CA ALA A 193 -19.40 16.51 10.56
C ALA A 193 -20.07 16.00 9.26
N GLY A 194 -20.78 16.88 8.54
CA GLY A 194 -21.44 16.51 7.28
C GLY A 194 -20.50 16.43 6.08
N ILE A 195 -19.58 17.40 5.91
CA ILE A 195 -18.73 17.49 4.71
C ILE A 195 -17.44 16.68 4.85
N ASN A 196 -16.91 16.56 6.07
CA ASN A 196 -15.63 15.90 6.32
C ASN A 196 -15.55 14.44 5.79
N PRO A 197 -16.58 13.58 5.93
CA PRO A 197 -16.55 12.25 5.32
C PRO A 197 -16.33 12.30 3.80
N LEU A 198 -16.99 13.21 3.08
CA LEU A 198 -16.84 13.36 1.63
C LEU A 198 -15.41 13.77 1.26
N ILE A 199 -14.84 14.73 2.00
CA ILE A 199 -13.44 15.14 1.81
C ILE A 199 -12.49 13.97 2.09
N ALA A 200 -12.72 13.22 3.16
CA ALA A 200 -11.91 12.06 3.51
C ALA A 200 -11.94 10.98 2.41
N PHE A 201 -13.10 10.71 1.81
CA PHE A 201 -13.23 9.82 0.65
C PHE A 201 -12.51 10.36 -0.58
N ALA A 202 -12.64 11.65 -0.88
CA ALA A 202 -11.99 12.27 -2.04
C ALA A 202 -10.46 12.24 -1.93
N VAL A 203 -9.90 12.62 -0.78
CA VAL A 203 -8.44 12.63 -0.52
C VAL A 203 -7.87 11.21 -0.58
N ASN A 204 -8.51 10.25 0.08
CA ASN A 204 -8.06 8.86 0.05
C ASN A 204 -8.26 8.20 -1.33
N GLY A 205 -9.33 8.58 -2.04
CA GLY A 205 -9.59 8.17 -3.42
C GLY A 205 -8.50 8.66 -4.37
N LEU A 206 -8.16 9.94 -4.33
CA LEU A 206 -7.07 10.52 -5.11
C LEU A 206 -5.74 9.81 -4.81
N ARG A 207 -5.45 9.58 -3.53
CA ARG A 207 -4.27 8.82 -3.10
C ARG A 207 -4.24 7.41 -3.69
N TYR A 208 -5.38 6.71 -3.72
CA TYR A 208 -5.49 5.40 -4.36
C TYR A 208 -5.27 5.48 -5.87
N VAL A 209 -5.86 6.45 -6.55
CA VAL A 209 -5.69 6.65 -8.00
C VAL A 209 -4.21 6.90 -8.34
N MET A 210 -3.52 7.75 -7.58
CA MET A 210 -2.08 7.97 -7.75
C MET A 210 -1.28 6.69 -7.52
N TYR A 211 -1.61 5.92 -6.48
CA TYR A 211 -0.95 4.64 -6.20
C TYR A 211 -1.20 3.60 -7.30
N HIS A 212 -2.44 3.48 -7.77
CA HIS A 212 -2.83 2.58 -8.85
C HIS A 212 -2.15 2.96 -10.17
N LYS A 213 -2.12 4.26 -10.51
CA LYS A 213 -1.39 4.76 -11.68
C LYS A 213 0.10 4.42 -11.59
N TRP A 214 0.72 4.66 -10.43
CA TRP A 214 2.11 4.29 -10.18
C TRP A 214 2.37 2.78 -10.30
N MET A 215 1.49 1.96 -9.71
CA MET A 215 1.63 0.51 -9.75
C MET A 215 1.42 -0.04 -11.16
N VAL A 216 0.40 0.40 -11.89
CA VAL A 216 -0.04 -0.29 -13.12
C VAL A 216 0.50 0.36 -14.39
N HIS A 217 0.57 1.69 -14.44
CA HIS A 217 0.80 2.45 -15.67
C HIS A 217 2.14 3.18 -15.70
N SER A 218 2.79 3.41 -14.55
CA SER A 218 4.07 4.11 -14.55
C SER A 218 5.22 3.20 -14.94
N GLY A 219 5.93 3.59 -15.99
CA GLY A 219 7.15 2.98 -16.49
C GLY A 219 7.60 3.72 -17.75
N ALA A 220 8.83 3.52 -18.18
CA ALA A 220 9.37 4.05 -19.42
C ALA A 220 9.98 2.90 -20.22
N SER A 221 9.73 2.86 -21.52
CA SER A 221 10.38 1.94 -22.44
C SER A 221 11.57 2.61 -23.12
N THR A 222 12.72 1.95 -23.11
CA THR A 222 13.95 2.43 -23.77
C THR A 222 14.52 1.33 -24.66
N LYS A 223 15.09 1.72 -25.80
CA LYS A 223 15.76 0.79 -26.73
C LYS A 223 17.16 0.40 -26.28
N ASP A 224 17.76 1.19 -25.41
CA ASP A 224 19.12 0.97 -24.91
C ASP A 224 19.11 0.63 -23.42
N GLU A 225 19.63 -0.55 -23.10
CA GLU A 225 19.76 -1.07 -21.74
C GLU A 225 20.74 -0.22 -20.92
N SER A 226 21.83 0.27 -21.53
CA SER A 226 22.80 1.09 -20.83
C SER A 226 22.18 2.40 -20.34
N THR A 227 21.28 2.96 -21.15
CA THR A 227 20.47 4.14 -20.81
C THR A 227 19.39 3.81 -19.77
N ALA A 228 18.80 2.61 -19.81
CA ALA A 228 17.86 2.13 -18.78
C ALA A 228 18.52 2.08 -17.38
N ARG A 229 19.79 1.66 -17.32
CA ARG A 229 20.57 1.54 -16.08
C ARG A 229 21.09 2.88 -15.55
N LYS A 230 21.20 3.92 -16.38
CA LYS A 230 21.62 5.26 -15.94
C LYS A 230 20.56 5.89 -15.03
N ILE A 231 20.89 5.99 -13.75
CA ILE A 231 20.06 6.64 -12.73
C ILE A 231 20.19 8.16 -12.91
N GLU A 232 19.37 8.74 -13.77
CA GLU A 232 19.14 10.18 -13.70
C GLU A 232 18.19 10.50 -12.55
N PRO A 233 18.54 11.49 -11.69
CA PRO A 233 17.71 11.93 -10.59
C PRO A 233 16.60 12.85 -11.12
N SER A 234 15.71 12.34 -11.98
CA SER A 234 14.50 13.08 -12.31
C SER A 234 13.45 12.85 -11.21
N ASN A 235 13.00 13.98 -10.67
CA ASN A 235 12.07 14.07 -9.57
C ASN A 235 10.81 13.24 -9.83
N TRP A 236 10.28 12.66 -8.76
CA TRP A 236 8.91 12.18 -8.57
C TRP A 236 7.97 12.29 -9.80
N CYS A 237 7.53 11.14 -10.31
CA CYS A 237 6.34 10.97 -11.17
C CYS A 237 6.28 11.78 -12.48
N GLY A 238 7.39 12.35 -12.95
CA GLY A 238 7.43 13.07 -14.21
C GLY A 238 8.67 12.69 -15.02
N TRP A 239 8.78 11.45 -15.48
CA TRP A 239 9.39 11.30 -16.79
C TRP A 239 8.46 12.03 -17.76
N LYS A 240 8.98 13.02 -18.47
CA LYS A 240 8.27 13.58 -19.61
C LYS A 240 7.95 12.38 -20.51
N ASN A 241 6.66 12.11 -20.69
CA ASN A 241 6.16 11.25 -21.76
C ASN A 241 6.38 11.99 -23.09
N ASP A 242 7.62 12.42 -23.40
CA ASP A 242 7.94 12.95 -24.72
C ASP A 242 7.84 11.81 -25.75
N ASP A 243 7.98 10.57 -25.29
CA ASP A 243 7.46 9.38 -25.95
C ASP A 243 6.20 8.91 -25.20
N VAL A 244 5.05 9.56 -25.45
CA VAL A 244 3.74 8.89 -25.35
C VAL A 244 3.91 7.50 -25.95
N SER A 245 3.48 6.44 -25.28
CA SER A 245 3.65 5.09 -25.83
C SER A 245 3.06 5.09 -27.23
N LEU A 246 3.94 5.01 -28.25
CA LEU A 246 3.57 5.04 -29.67
C LEU A 246 2.65 3.89 -30.07
N ASP A 247 2.32 3.00 -29.12
CA ASP A 247 1.45 1.84 -29.27
C ASP A 247 0.03 2.02 -28.72
N GLY A 248 -0.33 3.18 -28.15
CA GLY A 248 -1.70 3.41 -27.68
C GLY A 248 -2.14 2.54 -26.50
N SER A 249 -1.22 1.99 -25.70
CA SER A 249 -1.56 1.18 -24.52
C SER A 249 -2.35 1.93 -23.42
N ASP A 250 -2.42 3.26 -23.52
CA ASP A 250 -3.29 4.13 -22.72
C ASP A 250 -4.76 4.13 -23.19
N GLN A 251 -5.06 3.61 -24.39
CA GLN A 251 -6.40 3.41 -24.94
C GLN A 251 -6.79 1.93 -24.92
N ILE A 252 -7.05 1.38 -23.73
CA ILE A 252 -7.83 0.14 -23.61
C ILE A 252 -9.11 0.52 -22.86
N PRO A 253 -10.30 0.36 -23.49
CA PRO A 253 -11.55 0.72 -22.85
C PRO A 253 -11.76 -0.15 -21.61
N TYR A 254 -11.90 0.49 -20.45
CA TYR A 254 -12.39 -0.18 -19.26
C TYR A 254 -13.92 -0.06 -19.25
N SER A 255 -14.63 -1.19 -19.15
CA SER A 255 -15.98 -1.20 -18.59
C SER A 255 -15.84 -1.35 -17.08
N ILE A 256 -16.26 -0.34 -16.32
CA ILE A 256 -16.24 -0.35 -14.84
C ILE A 256 -17.28 -1.33 -14.25
N LEU A 257 -18.07 -2.00 -15.08
CA LEU A 257 -19.11 -2.93 -14.66
C LEU A 257 -19.00 -4.22 -15.48
N GLY A 258 -18.62 -5.29 -14.80
CA GLY A 258 -18.49 -6.64 -15.34
C GLY A 258 -18.35 -7.61 -14.15
N GLU A 259 -19.49 -7.90 -13.55
CA GLU A 259 -19.68 -8.82 -12.43
C GLU A 259 -19.27 -10.27 -12.78
N ASP A 260 -18.96 -11.00 -11.70
CA ASP A 260 -19.05 -12.46 -11.52
C ASP A 260 -18.24 -13.41 -12.42
N LYS A 261 -17.20 -14.03 -11.84
CA LYS A 261 -17.18 -15.48 -11.54
C LYS A 261 -16.27 -15.78 -10.33
N SER A 262 -16.88 -16.27 -9.25
CA SER A 262 -16.20 -16.93 -8.14
C SER A 262 -15.59 -18.25 -8.62
N TYR A 263 -14.27 -18.38 -8.56
CA TYR A 263 -13.59 -19.65 -8.84
C TYR A 263 -13.36 -20.42 -7.54
N ALA A 264 -14.07 -21.53 -7.41
CA ALA A 264 -13.80 -22.57 -6.42
C ALA A 264 -12.62 -23.42 -6.93
N GLY A 265 -11.46 -23.28 -6.29
CA GLY A 265 -10.30 -24.13 -6.55
C GLY A 265 -9.53 -24.34 -5.25
N THR A 266 -9.40 -25.59 -4.83
CA THR A 266 -8.60 -26.01 -3.67
C THR A 266 -7.11 -25.85 -3.98
N ILE A 267 -6.39 -25.16 -3.11
CA ILE A 267 -4.93 -25.01 -3.20
C ILE A 267 -4.29 -26.27 -2.61
N ASN A 268 -3.37 -26.90 -3.35
CA ASN A 268 -2.59 -28.03 -2.85
C ASN A 268 -1.74 -27.63 -1.63
N SER A 269 -1.96 -28.31 -0.51
CA SER A 269 -1.18 -28.14 0.71
C SER A 269 0.14 -28.91 0.59
N HIS A 270 1.27 -28.20 0.45
CA HIS A 270 2.58 -28.82 0.67
C HIS A 270 2.86 -28.93 2.18
N SER A 271 2.66 -30.12 2.75
CA SER A 271 3.11 -30.43 4.10
C SER A 271 4.60 -30.78 4.09
N ARG A 272 5.42 -29.98 4.76
CA ARG A 272 6.86 -30.23 4.93
C ARG A 272 7.06 -31.16 6.13
N SER A 273 7.25 -32.46 5.90
CA SER A 273 7.64 -33.38 6.98
C SER A 273 9.16 -33.34 7.18
N VAL A 274 9.62 -32.76 8.28
CA VAL A 274 11.03 -32.84 8.70
C VAL A 274 11.20 -34.12 9.50
N LYS A 275 11.91 -35.12 8.94
CA LYS A 275 12.40 -36.27 9.72
C LYS A 275 13.74 -35.90 10.34
N THR A 276 13.75 -35.70 11.65
CA THR A 276 14.98 -35.63 12.45
C THR A 276 15.48 -37.06 12.67
N LYS A 277 16.73 -37.35 12.29
CA LYS A 277 17.43 -38.57 12.71
C LYS A 277 18.62 -38.16 13.57
N THR A 278 18.66 -38.76 14.76
CA THR A 278 19.66 -38.60 15.80
C THR A 278 20.89 -39.47 15.49
N GLU A 279 22.05 -38.87 15.76
CA GLU A 279 23.36 -39.44 16.12
C GLU A 279 24.33 -40.08 15.09
N GLU A 280 25.54 -39.52 15.21
CA GLU A 280 26.89 -40.10 15.17
C GLU A 280 27.67 -40.30 13.85
N THR A 281 28.71 -39.46 13.76
CA THR A 281 30.02 -39.65 13.10
C THR A 281 30.12 -39.69 11.57
N GLY A 282 30.90 -38.74 11.03
CA GLY A 282 31.68 -38.93 9.81
C GLY A 282 31.12 -38.33 8.52
N VAL A 283 31.71 -37.20 8.09
CA VAL A 283 31.75 -36.65 6.71
C VAL A 283 30.39 -36.58 5.97
N SER A 284 29.74 -35.41 6.04
CA SER A 284 28.51 -35.14 5.27
C SER A 284 28.82 -34.63 3.86
N GLN A 285 28.72 -35.50 2.86
CA GLN A 285 28.40 -35.09 1.48
C GLN A 285 26.88 -34.95 1.37
N SER A 286 26.39 -33.74 1.13
CA SER A 286 24.97 -33.46 0.91
C SER A 286 24.52 -33.97 -0.46
N LYS A 287 24.05 -35.22 -0.52
CA LYS A 287 23.42 -35.77 -1.72
C LYS A 287 21.95 -35.39 -1.77
N LEU A 288 21.61 -34.39 -2.58
CA LEU A 288 20.23 -34.02 -2.89
C LEU A 288 19.58 -35.16 -3.70
N THR A 289 18.62 -35.85 -3.10
CA THR A 289 17.79 -36.84 -3.79
C THR A 289 16.40 -36.24 -3.95
N VAL A 290 16.04 -35.86 -5.18
CA VAL A 290 14.68 -35.44 -5.52
C VAL A 290 13.89 -36.71 -5.85
N THR A 291 12.89 -37.02 -5.03
CA THR A 291 11.89 -38.06 -5.35
C THR A 291 10.57 -37.39 -5.62
N SER A 292 10.08 -37.48 -6.85
CA SER A 292 8.67 -37.22 -7.18
C SER A 292 7.86 -38.49 -6.91
N VAL A 293 6.69 -38.33 -6.31
CA VAL A 293 5.68 -39.37 -6.16
C VAL A 293 4.56 -39.01 -7.12
N GLU A 294 4.24 -39.91 -8.05
CA GLU A 294 3.00 -39.86 -8.84
C GLU A 294 2.00 -40.86 -8.25
N ASP A 295 0.71 -40.51 -8.35
CA ASP A 295 -0.40 -40.99 -7.51
C ASP A 295 -0.84 -42.46 -7.70
N ASP A 296 -0.22 -43.25 -8.57
CA ASP A 296 -0.61 -44.65 -8.77
C ASP A 296 0.52 -45.60 -8.32
N GLY A 297 0.38 -46.13 -7.11
CA GLY A 297 1.40 -46.86 -6.35
C GLY A 297 2.01 -48.12 -6.97
N THR A 298 2.81 -47.99 -8.04
CA THR A 298 3.65 -49.07 -8.56
C THR A 298 5.06 -48.61 -8.98
N LYS A 299 6.06 -49.17 -8.26
CA LYS A 299 7.51 -49.31 -8.50
C LYS A 299 8.35 -48.11 -8.99
N VAL A 300 9.28 -47.72 -8.10
CA VAL A 300 10.40 -46.79 -8.29
C VAL A 300 11.36 -47.26 -9.39
N LYS A 301 11.62 -46.41 -10.39
CA LYS A 301 12.70 -46.59 -11.37
C LYS A 301 13.72 -45.47 -11.17
N SER A 302 14.89 -45.79 -10.63
CA SER A 302 16.01 -44.85 -10.50
C SER A 302 16.69 -44.66 -11.86
N LEU A 303 16.70 -43.44 -12.39
CA LEU A 303 17.53 -43.08 -13.54
C LEU A 303 18.95 -42.70 -13.05
N PRO A 304 20.02 -43.19 -13.70
CA PRO A 304 21.37 -42.91 -13.25
C PRO A 304 22.02 -41.79 -14.10
N TRP A 305 22.93 -41.03 -13.46
CA TRP A 305 23.90 -40.05 -14.01
C TRP A 305 23.35 -38.63 -14.30
N THR A 306 24.10 -37.55 -14.04
CA THR A 306 25.55 -37.35 -14.20
C THR A 306 26.25 -36.63 -13.05
N ASN A 307 27.41 -37.15 -12.66
CA ASN A 307 28.50 -36.43 -12.02
C ASN A 307 29.19 -35.52 -13.06
N VAL A 308 29.39 -34.24 -12.75
CA VAL A 308 30.65 -33.47 -12.89
C VAL A 308 30.61 -32.38 -11.82
#